data_AF-A0A433WQZ4-F1
#
_entry.id   AF-A0A433WQZ4-F1
#
_cell.length_a   1.000
_cell.length_b   1.000
_cell.length_c   1.000
_cell.angle_alpha   90.00
_cell.angle_beta   90.00
_cell.angle_gamma   90.00
#
_symmetry.space_group_name_H-M   'P 1'
#
loop_
_entity.id
_entity.type
_entity.pdbx_description
1 polymer ?
#
loop_
_entity_poly.entity_id
_entity_poly.type
_entity_poly.pdbx_seq_one_letter_code
_entity_poly.pdbx_strand_id
1 'polypeptide(L)' 'SGQRYTNVPGRFRVLLASAIPHKARHFRCHDLRHTYAIRALQQGASIYDVSQQLGHSSVKTTEIYAAWLSRRIR' A
#
# COMPACT_ATOMS: atom_id res chain seq x y z
N SER A 1 11.08 6.05 -24.98
CA SER A 1 9.75 6.56 -24.56
C SER A 1 9.11 5.54 -23.63
N GLY A 2 9.13 5.76 -22.31
CA GLY A 2 8.49 4.83 -21.36
C GLY A 2 6.99 4.80 -21.62
N GLN A 3 6.47 3.68 -22.14
CA GLN A 3 5.03 3.51 -22.27
C GLN A 3 4.41 3.71 -20.89
N ARG A 4 3.59 4.76 -20.73
CA ARG A 4 2.76 4.91 -19.53
C ARG A 4 1.89 3.66 -19.44
N TYR A 5 2.01 2.93 -18.35
CA TYR A 5 1.12 1.80 -18.07
C TYR A 5 -0.29 2.35 -17.86
N THR A 6 -1.10 2.38 -18.92
CA THR A 6 -2.46 2.91 -18.89
C THR A 6 -3.45 2.03 -18.13
N ASN A 7 -3.09 0.76 -17.87
CA ASN A 7 -3.94 -0.21 -17.17
C ASN A 7 -3.18 -0.98 -16.07
N VAL A 8 -2.59 -0.25 -15.11
CA VAL A 8 -1.90 -0.84 -13.95
C VAL A 8 -2.79 -1.83 -13.18
N PRO A 9 -4.06 -1.53 -12.86
CA PRO A 9 -4.91 -2.45 -12.10
C PRO A 9 -5.21 -3.75 -12.86
N GLY A 10 -5.45 -3.67 -14.16
CA GLY A 10 -5.72 -4.83 -15.00
C GLY A 10 -4.52 -5.76 -15.12
N ARG A 11 -3.33 -5.22 -15.39
CA ARG A 11 -2.09 -6.02 -15.47
C ARG A 11 -1.69 -6.59 -14.12
N PHE A 12 -1.90 -5.85 -13.04
CA PHE A 12 -1.66 -6.33 -11.68
C PHE A 12 -2.51 -7.56 -11.36
N ARG A 13 -3.80 -7.54 -11.73
CA ARG A 13 -4.69 -8.70 -11.56
C ARG A 13 -4.22 -9.93 -12.34
N VAL A 14 -3.77 -9.75 -13.59
CA VAL A 14 -3.23 -10.85 -14.41
C VAL A 14 -2.03 -11.49 -13.72
N LEU A 15 -1.08 -10.67 -13.25
CA LEU A 15 0.10 -11.17 -12.53
C LEU A 15 -0.27 -11.91 -11.24
N LEU A 16 -1.23 -11.36 -10.47
CA LEU A 16 -1.72 -12.01 -9.25
C LEU A 16 -2.45 -13.32 -9.54
N ALA A 17 -3.20 -13.42 -10.64
CA ALA A 17 -3.91 -14.64 -11.01
C ALA A 17 -2.94 -15.76 -11.36
N SER A 18 -1.78 -15.44 -11.94
CA SER A 18 -0.71 -16.41 -12.20
C SER A 18 0.05 -16.83 -10.94
N ALA A 19 0.26 -15.92 -9.99
CA ALA A 19 1.04 -16.21 -8.78
C ALA A 19 0.20 -16.81 -7.63
N ILE A 20 -1.05 -16.35 -7.45
CA ILE A 20 -1.91 -16.71 -6.32
C ILE A 20 -3.38 -16.82 -6.80
N PRO A 21 -3.73 -17.84 -7.60
CA PRO A 21 -5.01 -17.92 -8.31
C PRO A 21 -6.24 -17.76 -7.39
N HIS A 22 -6.20 -18.39 -6.22
CA HIS A 22 -7.31 -18.42 -5.27
C HIS A 22 -7.52 -17.11 -4.48
N LYS A 23 -6.57 -16.16 -4.53
CA LYS A 23 -6.64 -14.89 -3.78
C LYS A 23 -6.57 -13.65 -4.68
N ALA A 24 -6.28 -13.80 -5.97
CA ALA A 24 -6.11 -12.69 -6.90
C ALA A 24 -7.30 -11.73 -6.98
N ARG A 25 -8.53 -12.20 -6.71
CA ARG A 25 -9.75 -11.37 -6.69
C ARG A 25 -9.84 -10.44 -5.47
N HIS A 26 -9.17 -10.78 -4.38
CA HIS A 26 -9.26 -10.05 -3.12
C HIS A 26 -8.12 -9.04 -2.93
N PHE A 27 -7.06 -9.12 -3.73
CA PHE A 27 -5.88 -8.27 -3.59
C PHE A 27 -5.90 -7.13 -4.61
N ARG A 28 -5.83 -5.89 -4.12
CA ARG A 28 -5.84 -4.64 -4.89
C ARG A 28 -4.48 -3.96 -4.79
N CYS A 29 -4.16 -3.09 -5.76
CA CYS A 29 -2.91 -2.34 -5.74
C CYS A 29 -2.74 -1.47 -4.47
N HIS A 30 -3.85 -1.02 -3.88
CA HIS A 30 -3.83 -0.24 -2.64
C HIS A 30 -3.37 -1.07 -1.42
N ASP A 31 -3.56 -2.39 -1.42
CA ASP A 31 -3.14 -3.26 -0.31
C ASP A 31 -1.62 -3.31 -0.16
N LEU A 32 -0.88 -3.07 -1.26
CA LEU A 32 0.57 -2.90 -1.22
C LEU A 32 0.96 -1.62 -0.46
N ARG A 33 0.26 -0.51 -0.71
CA ARG A 33 0.48 0.77 0.01
C ARG A 33 0.20 0.60 1.50
N HIS A 34 -0.91 -0.07 1.85
CA HIS A 34 -1.23 -0.41 3.24
C HIS A 34 -0.11 -1.24 3.90
N THR A 35 0.32 -2.31 3.23
CA THR A 35 1.36 -3.21 3.75
C THR A 35 2.68 -2.48 3.97
N TYR A 36 3.07 -1.63 3.03
CA TYR A 36 4.27 -0.81 3.14
C TYR A 36 4.19 0.15 4.32
N ALA A 37 3.11 0.93 4.43
CA ALA A 37 2.96 1.94 5.47
C ALA A 37 3.01 1.33 6.87
N ILE A 38 2.29 0.23 7.09
CA ILE A 38 2.28 -0.46 8.39
C ILE A 38 3.67 -0.98 8.75
N ARG A 39 4.38 -1.61 7.80
CA ARG A 39 5.73 -2.16 8.06
C ARG A 39 6.75 -1.06 8.33
N ALA A 40 6.70 0.03 7.58
CA ALA A 40 7.60 1.17 7.79
C ALA A 40 7.40 1.79 9.17
N LEU A 41 6.14 2.04 9.58
CA LEU A 41 5.83 2.56 10.91
C LEU A 41 6.24 1.58 12.03
N GLN A 42 6.04 0.27 11.84
CA GLN A 42 6.49 -0.75 12.80
C GLN A 42 8.01 -0.80 12.97
N GLN A 43 8.77 -0.45 11.93
CA GLN A 43 10.23 -0.37 11.96
C GLN A 43 10.74 0.97 12.51
N GLY A 44 9.85 1.85 12.96
CA GLY A 44 10.21 3.15 13.55
C GLY A 44 10.38 4.28 12.54
N ALA A 45 9.94 4.11 11.29
CA ALA A 45 9.94 5.22 10.33
C ALA A 45 9.00 6.34 10.78
N SER A 46 9.38 7.58 10.49
CA SER A 46 8.53 8.75 10.74
C SER A 46 7.28 8.71 9.86
N ILE A 47 6.13 9.10 10.42
CA ILE A 47 4.88 9.24 9.67
C ILE A 47 5.01 10.21 8.49
N TYR A 48 5.87 11.21 8.62
CA TYR A 48 6.12 12.19 7.55
C TYR A 48 6.89 11.56 6.39
N ASP A 49 7.89 10.72 6.67
CA ASP A 49 8.66 10.02 5.63
C ASP A 49 7.78 9.03 4.87
N VAL A 50 6.96 8.27 5.59
CA VAL A 50 5.99 7.33 5.00
C VAL A 50 4.97 8.07 4.14
N SER A 51 4.49 9.24 4.59
CA SER A 51 3.57 10.09 3.83
C SER A 51 4.19 10.57 2.51
N GLN A 52 5.45 10.99 2.54
CA GLN A 52 6.17 11.45 1.34
C GLN A 52 6.44 10.30 0.36
N GLN A 53 6.88 9.14 0.85
CA GLN A 53 7.15 7.95 0.03
C GLN A 53 5.87 7.43 -0.68
N LEU A 54 4.71 7.57 -0.04
CA LEU A 54 3.41 7.23 -0.63
C LEU A 54 2.86 8.32 -1.55
N GLY A 55 3.45 9.51 -1.56
CA GLY A 55 2.99 10.66 -2.33
C GLY A 55 1.66 11.21 -1.82
N HIS A 56 1.41 11.14 -0.50
CA HIS A 56 0.21 11.72 0.09
C HIS A 56 0.36 13.23 0.21
N SER A 57 -0.62 13.97 -0.31
CA SER A 57 -0.68 15.43 -0.21
C SER A 57 -0.93 15.94 1.21
N SER A 58 -1.38 15.08 2.12
CA SER A 58 -1.60 15.39 3.52
C SER A 58 -1.23 14.20 4.41
N VAL A 59 -0.56 14.47 5.52
CA VAL A 59 -0.19 13.45 6.52
C VAL A 59 -1.43 12.79 7.15
N LYS A 60 -2.58 13.47 7.13
CA LYS A 60 -3.86 12.98 7.66
C LYS A 60 -4.31 11.66 7.02
N THR A 61 -3.96 11.43 5.75
CA THR A 61 -4.24 10.15 5.08
C THR A 61 -3.36 9.02 5.63
N THR A 62 -2.14 9.35 6.05
CA THR A 62 -1.16 8.42 6.64
C THR A 62 -1.48 8.12 8.12
N GLU A 63 -2.11 9.05 8.85
CA GLU A 63 -2.55 8.86 10.25
C GLU A 63 -3.47 7.65 10.43
N ILE A 64 -4.25 7.27 9.41
CA ILE A 64 -5.10 6.07 9.43
C ILE A 64 -4.26 4.81 9.72
N TYR A 65 -3.03 4.73 9.20
CA TYR A 65 -2.14 3.59 9.41
C TYR A 65 -1.58 3.56 10.82
N ALA A 66 -1.19 4.72 11.36
CA ALA A 66 -0.74 4.84 12.74
C ALA A 66 -1.87 4.48 13.72
N ALA A 67 -3.08 5.01 13.50
CA ALA A 67 -4.24 4.71 14.33
C ALA A 67 -4.61 3.22 14.30
N TRP A 68 -4.57 2.58 13.14
CA TRP A 68 -4.80 1.14 13.01
C TRP A 68 -3.75 0.33 13.77
N LEU A 69 -2.47 0.71 13.67
CA LEU A 69 -1.37 0.04 14.38
C LEU A 69 -1.52 0.17 15.91
N SER A 70 -1.83 1.37 16.40
CA SER A 70 -2.09 1.62 17.83
C SER A 70 -3.26 0.79 18.37
N ARG A 71 -4.32 0.58 17.55
CA ARG A 71 -5.44 -0.31 17.93
C ARG A 71 -5.08 -1.79 18.00
N ARG A 72 -4.02 -2.22 17.31
CA ARG A 72 -3.61 -3.63 17.22
C ARG A 72 -2.59 -4.04 18.28
N ILE A 73 -1.86 -3.07 18.85
CA ILE A 73 -0.84 -3.31 19.89
C ILE A 73 -1.44 -3.22 21.31
N ARG A 74 -2.74 -2.90 21.42
CA ARG A 74 -3.48 -2.87 22.68
C ARG A 74 -4.08 -4.24 23.04
#